data_AF-A0A355PG46-F1
#
_entry.id   AF-A0A355PG46-F1
#
_cell.length_a   1.000
_cell.length_b   1.000
_cell.length_c   1.000
_cell.angle_alpha   90.00
_cell.angle_beta   90.00
_cell.angle_gamma   90.00
#
_symmetry.space_group_name_H-M   'P 1'
#
loop_
_entity.id
_entity.type
_entity.pdbx_description
1 polymer ?
#
loop_
_entity_poly.entity_id
_entity_poly.type
_entity_poly.pdbx_seq_one_letter_code
_entity_poly.pdbx_strand_id
1 'polypeptide(L)'
;SEAIGRRFGAIRHRLQALIDQRAEQIAAQKRELIGQVQALQNDSEQPLATRITRTKQLQQQWRSLGRAPKGEEQALWKTFRSACDQLFAQRDAHKHEQANRLQHTLDQLQAIIDEMDGWQPTQADESERLDTYLASISQLEPLPRNRRSEGMQRRLSGIVRAKRERLSRLEIVGQVQQWHALLPLVNAHLHADQQALNGEGAQAVEATSEISIELTEAFNEAHQQRNHARLSTPLPLSSEQQSALEEQLARLRVHLSLLALGSVKQRDEPLRLAIQVERLNSGIHTERSKADELDEVLVALLALGPMPHNLWLQEVNELDNLLSRLARPPQP
;
A
#
# COMPACT_ATOMS: atom_id res chain seq x y z
N SER A 1 21.35 -73.12 65.93
CA SER A 1 20.67 -72.97 64.64
C SER A 1 19.47 -72.02 64.72
N GLU A 2 18.53 -72.20 65.65
CA GLU A 2 17.33 -71.34 65.79
C GLU A 2 17.58 -69.83 66.03
N ALA A 3 18.58 -69.45 66.83
CA ALA A 3 18.84 -68.05 67.15
C ALA A 3 19.30 -67.23 65.92
N ILE A 4 20.00 -67.89 64.98
CA ILE A 4 20.45 -67.29 63.72
C ILE A 4 19.26 -67.13 62.76
N GLY A 5 18.38 -68.14 62.67
CA GLY A 5 17.14 -68.06 61.89
C GLY A 5 16.20 -66.96 62.38
N ARG A 6 16.04 -66.79 63.70
CA ARG A 6 15.26 -65.70 64.30
C ARG A 6 15.87 -64.31 64.01
N ARG A 7 17.20 -64.15 64.13
CA ARG A 7 17.90 -62.91 63.75
C ARG A 7 17.76 -62.60 62.26
N PHE A 8 17.91 -63.58 61.38
CA PHE A 8 17.76 -63.40 59.93
C PHE A 8 16.32 -63.02 59.55
N GLY A 9 15.32 -63.67 60.15
CA GLY A 9 13.91 -63.31 59.99
C GLY A 9 13.63 -61.87 60.41
N ALA A 10 14.11 -61.45 61.59
CA ALA A 10 13.95 -60.08 62.08
C ALA A 10 14.62 -59.04 61.17
N ILE A 11 15.82 -59.32 60.67
CA ILE A 11 16.54 -58.45 59.71
C ILE A 11 15.77 -58.37 58.39
N ARG A 12 15.28 -59.50 57.86
CA ARG A 12 14.48 -59.56 56.63
C ARG A 12 13.18 -58.75 56.76
N HIS A 13 12.46 -58.88 57.88
CA HIS A 13 11.26 -58.10 58.15
C HIS A 13 11.55 -56.61 58.26
N ARG A 14 12.65 -56.24 58.93
CA ARG A 14 13.08 -54.83 59.03
C ARG A 14 13.48 -54.25 57.67
N LEU A 15 14.15 -55.04 56.83
CA LEU A 15 14.55 -54.65 55.48
C LEU A 15 13.33 -54.49 54.56
N GLN A 16 12.36 -55.41 54.67
CA GLN A 16 11.09 -55.30 53.95
C GLN A 16 10.31 -54.05 54.37
N ALA A 17 10.22 -53.77 55.68
CA ALA A 17 9.56 -52.55 56.18
C ALA A 17 10.23 -51.26 55.67
N LEU A 18 11.56 -51.22 55.56
CA LEU A 18 12.28 -50.09 54.96
C LEU A 18 12.03 -49.94 53.46
N ILE A 19 11.90 -51.06 52.73
CA ILE A 19 11.55 -51.07 51.30
C ILE A 19 10.11 -50.54 51.11
N ASP A 20 9.17 -51.01 51.92
CA ASP A 20 7.77 -50.60 51.86
C ASP A 20 7.63 -49.11 52.20
N GLN A 21 8.29 -48.65 53.27
CA GLN A 21 8.35 -47.23 53.65
C GLN A 21 8.94 -46.36 52.52
N ARG A 22 10.00 -46.83 51.85
CA ARG A 22 10.59 -46.11 50.71
C ARG A 22 9.64 -46.09 49.51
N ALA A 23 8.94 -47.18 49.23
CA ALA A 23 7.96 -47.25 48.16
C ALA A 23 6.78 -46.30 48.42
N GLU A 24 6.32 -46.18 49.67
CA GLU A 24 5.30 -45.20 50.08
C GLU A 24 5.77 -43.76 49.97
N GLN A 25 7.02 -43.45 50.32
CA GLN A 25 7.62 -42.12 50.07
C GLN A 25 7.64 -41.79 48.58
N ILE A 26 8.01 -42.75 47.73
CA ILE A 26 8.00 -42.59 46.27
C ILE A 26 6.56 -42.39 45.76
N ALA A 27 5.59 -43.13 46.28
CA ALA A 27 4.18 -42.97 45.94
C ALA A 27 3.68 -41.56 46.29
N ALA A 28 4.04 -41.05 47.47
CA ALA A 28 3.70 -39.68 47.89
C ALA A 28 4.32 -38.63 46.96
N GLN A 29 5.60 -38.77 46.61
CA GLN A 29 6.26 -37.88 45.65
C GLN A 29 5.61 -37.93 44.25
N LYS A 30 5.21 -39.12 43.79
CA LYS A 30 4.47 -39.26 42.53
C LYS A 30 3.10 -38.60 42.56
N ARG A 31 2.35 -38.68 43.68
CA ARG A 31 1.09 -37.96 43.86
C ARG A 31 1.28 -36.45 43.82
N GLU A 32 2.36 -35.95 44.43
CA GLU A 32 2.72 -34.54 44.39
C GLU A 32 3.02 -34.05 42.96
N LEU A 33 3.80 -34.82 42.19
CA LEU A 33 4.05 -34.50 40.78
C LEU A 33 2.76 -34.48 39.94
N ILE A 34 1.81 -35.38 40.21
CA ILE A 34 0.48 -35.37 39.57
C ILE A 34 -0.27 -34.08 39.90
N GLY A 35 -0.30 -33.69 41.18
CA GLY A 35 -0.92 -32.45 41.64
C GLY A 35 -0.32 -31.22 40.95
N GLN A 36 1.00 -31.18 40.78
CA GLN A 36 1.69 -30.11 40.07
C GLN A 36 1.34 -30.04 38.58
N VAL A 37 1.25 -31.18 37.87
CA VAL A 37 0.80 -31.19 36.47
C VAL A 37 -0.66 -30.73 36.36
N GLN A 38 -1.52 -31.18 37.26
CA GLN A 38 -2.94 -30.76 37.29
C GLN A 38 -3.10 -29.27 37.62
N ALA A 39 -2.27 -28.72 38.51
CA ALA A 39 -2.24 -27.28 38.76
C ALA A 39 -1.86 -26.51 37.50
N LEU A 40 -0.85 -26.97 36.75
CA LEU A 40 -0.46 -26.36 35.47
C LEU A 40 -1.56 -26.44 34.41
N GLN A 41 -2.38 -27.50 34.40
CA GLN A 41 -3.52 -27.57 33.47
C GLN A 41 -4.53 -26.44 33.70
N ASN A 42 -4.83 -26.18 34.96
CA ASN A 42 -5.86 -25.21 35.37
C ASN A 42 -5.32 -23.77 35.46
N ASP A 43 -4.00 -23.60 35.45
CA ASP A 43 -3.33 -22.29 35.46
C ASP A 43 -3.44 -21.62 34.08
N SER A 44 -4.53 -20.87 33.87
CA SER A 44 -4.76 -20.08 32.67
C SER A 44 -3.96 -18.77 32.62
N GLU A 45 -3.38 -18.34 33.74
CA GLU A 45 -2.58 -17.11 33.81
C GLU A 45 -1.20 -17.31 33.19
N GLN A 46 -0.65 -18.53 33.27
CA GLN A 46 0.65 -18.81 32.68
C GLN A 46 0.59 -19.14 31.18
N PRO A 47 1.56 -18.61 30.39
CA PRO A 47 1.70 -18.97 28.99
C PRO A 47 1.82 -20.49 28.79
N LEU A 48 1.12 -21.02 27.80
CA LEU A 48 1.12 -22.45 27.48
C LEU A 48 2.54 -23.01 27.27
N ALA A 49 3.45 -22.23 26.67
CA ALA A 49 4.84 -22.62 26.48
C ALA A 49 5.59 -22.86 27.81
N THR A 50 5.35 -22.02 28.81
CA THR A 50 5.93 -22.15 30.16
C THR A 50 5.39 -23.38 30.85
N ARG A 51 4.07 -23.60 30.77
CA ARG A 51 3.41 -24.78 31.34
C ARG A 51 3.95 -26.07 30.74
N ILE A 52 4.06 -26.14 29.41
CA ILE A 52 4.66 -27.28 28.69
C ILE A 52 6.11 -27.55 29.13
N THR A 53 6.91 -26.49 29.33
CA THR A 53 8.30 -26.62 29.77
C THR A 53 8.38 -27.21 31.18
N ARG A 54 7.53 -26.74 32.10
CA ARG A 54 7.43 -27.29 33.46
C ARG A 54 6.93 -28.73 33.44
N THR A 55 5.92 -29.08 32.64
CA THR A 55 5.46 -30.47 32.49
C THR A 55 6.56 -31.40 32.03
N LYS A 56 7.43 -30.97 31.10
CA LYS A 56 8.62 -31.75 30.70
C LYS A 56 9.61 -31.97 31.85
N GLN A 57 9.81 -30.96 32.70
CA GLN A 57 10.65 -31.10 33.91
C GLN A 57 10.02 -32.09 34.90
N LEU A 58 8.71 -32.03 35.11
CA LEU A 58 7.99 -32.98 35.96
C LEU A 58 8.07 -34.41 35.40
N GLN A 59 8.03 -34.60 34.07
CA GLN A 59 8.28 -35.90 33.44
C GLN A 59 9.70 -36.42 33.69
N GLN A 60 10.71 -35.54 33.69
CA GLN A 60 12.09 -35.93 34.03
C GLN A 60 12.21 -36.31 35.51
N GLN A 61 11.59 -35.54 36.42
CA GLN A 61 11.53 -35.86 37.84
C GLN A 61 10.81 -37.19 38.09
N TRP A 62 9.70 -37.45 37.40
CA TRP A 62 9.00 -38.73 37.49
C TRP A 62 9.92 -39.91 37.14
N ARG A 63 10.75 -39.77 36.11
CA ARG A 63 11.68 -40.82 35.65
C ARG A 63 12.84 -41.05 36.62
N SER A 64 13.23 -40.04 37.41
CA SER A 64 14.28 -40.20 38.42
C SER A 64 13.77 -40.82 39.73
N LEU A 65 12.45 -40.83 39.94
CA LEU A 65 11.83 -41.53 41.05
C LEU A 65 11.87 -43.06 40.85
N GLY A 66 12.00 -43.79 41.97
CA GLY A 66 11.94 -45.25 41.97
C GLY A 66 10.52 -45.80 41.74
N ARG A 67 10.29 -47.05 42.15
CA ARG A 67 8.97 -47.70 42.05
C ARG A 67 8.16 -47.51 43.33
N ALA A 68 6.89 -47.18 43.17
CA ALA A 68 5.87 -47.24 44.21
C ALA A 68 5.40 -48.70 44.41
N PRO A 69 4.53 -48.97 45.41
CA PRO A 69 3.99 -50.32 45.64
C PRO A 69 3.30 -50.87 44.38
N LYS A 70 3.41 -52.20 44.15
CA LYS A 70 2.94 -52.87 42.92
C LYS A 70 1.48 -52.57 42.56
N GLY A 71 0.61 -52.31 43.53
CA GLY A 71 -0.81 -51.99 43.30
C GLY A 71 -1.09 -50.55 42.87
N GLU A 72 -0.23 -49.59 43.25
CA GLU A 72 -0.47 -48.16 43.01
C GLU A 72 0.32 -47.60 41.82
N GLU A 73 1.50 -48.16 41.51
CA GLU A 73 2.39 -47.66 40.46
C GLU A 73 1.67 -47.47 39.11
N GLN A 74 0.88 -48.46 38.69
CA GLN A 74 0.17 -48.40 37.42
C GLN A 74 -0.92 -47.33 37.41
N ALA A 75 -1.64 -47.14 38.53
CA ALA A 75 -2.67 -46.13 38.65
C ALA A 75 -2.05 -44.72 38.63
N LEU A 76 -1.00 -44.51 39.42
CA LEU A 76 -0.25 -43.25 39.47
C LEU A 76 0.31 -42.90 38.08
N TRP A 77 0.90 -43.86 37.38
CA TRP A 77 1.41 -43.64 36.02
C TRP A 77 0.32 -43.27 35.03
N LYS A 78 -0.84 -43.96 35.05
CA LYS A 78 -1.97 -43.64 34.17
C LYS A 78 -2.45 -42.21 34.38
N THR A 79 -2.64 -41.79 35.64
CA THR A 79 -3.08 -40.44 35.98
C THR A 79 -2.05 -39.38 35.56
N PHE A 80 -0.77 -39.59 35.88
CA PHE A 80 0.30 -38.67 35.51
C PHE A 80 0.42 -38.50 33.99
N ARG A 81 0.41 -39.62 33.26
CA ARG A 81 0.50 -39.62 31.80
C ARG A 81 -0.69 -38.91 31.18
N SER A 82 -1.92 -39.23 31.61
CA SER A 82 -3.14 -38.58 31.12
C SER A 82 -3.07 -37.06 31.32
N ALA A 83 -2.57 -36.61 32.47
CA ALA A 83 -2.45 -35.18 32.75
C ALA A 83 -1.41 -34.49 31.83
N CYS A 84 -0.27 -35.16 31.57
CA CYS A 84 0.71 -34.67 30.62
C CYS A 84 0.15 -34.62 29.19
N ASP A 85 -0.52 -35.68 28.75
CA ASP A 85 -1.05 -35.83 27.39
C ASP A 85 -2.07 -34.73 27.07
N GLN A 86 -2.91 -34.32 28.03
CA GLN A 86 -3.84 -33.20 27.88
C GLN A 86 -3.13 -31.87 27.60
N LEU A 87 -2.05 -31.54 28.31
CA LEU A 87 -1.29 -30.30 28.05
C LEU A 87 -0.64 -30.33 26.67
N PHE A 88 -0.03 -31.47 26.29
CA PHE A 88 0.56 -31.60 24.97
C PHE A 88 -0.50 -31.53 23.84
N ALA A 89 -1.69 -32.09 24.05
CA ALA A 89 -2.80 -31.97 23.12
C ALA A 89 -3.25 -30.50 22.97
N GLN A 90 -3.31 -29.72 24.06
CA GLN A 90 -3.60 -28.27 23.99
C GLN A 90 -2.54 -27.51 23.18
N ARG A 91 -1.26 -27.82 23.38
CA ARG A 91 -0.16 -27.23 22.59
C ARG A 91 -0.32 -27.54 21.11
N ASP A 92 -0.63 -28.79 20.77
CA ASP A 92 -0.74 -29.23 19.38
C ASP A 92 -1.98 -28.62 18.71
N ALA A 93 -3.10 -28.55 19.43
CA ALA A 93 -4.29 -27.83 18.97
C ALA A 93 -3.99 -26.33 18.70
N HIS A 94 -3.32 -25.65 19.62
CA HIS A 94 -2.94 -24.24 19.44
C HIS A 94 -2.00 -24.04 18.23
N LYS A 95 -1.03 -24.94 18.03
CA LYS A 95 -0.16 -24.90 16.86
C LYS A 95 -0.92 -25.12 15.55
N HIS A 96 -1.84 -26.08 15.53
CA HIS A 96 -2.68 -26.34 14.37
C HIS A 96 -3.57 -25.15 14.05
N GLU A 97 -4.17 -24.53 15.05
CA GLU A 97 -4.99 -23.33 14.87
C GLU A 97 -4.17 -22.15 14.33
N GLN A 98 -2.97 -21.91 14.86
CA GLN A 98 -2.06 -20.89 14.33
C GLN A 98 -1.63 -21.16 12.89
N ALA A 99 -1.31 -22.41 12.57
CA ALA A 99 -0.95 -22.81 11.21
C ALA A 99 -2.13 -22.62 10.23
N ASN A 100 -3.35 -22.98 10.65
CA ASN A 100 -4.56 -22.80 9.87
C ASN A 100 -4.87 -21.31 9.63
N ARG A 101 -4.76 -20.47 10.67
CA ARG A 101 -4.92 -19.01 10.55
C ARG A 101 -3.91 -18.42 9.56
N LEU A 102 -2.64 -18.76 9.71
CA LEU A 102 -1.60 -18.31 8.78
C LEU A 102 -1.86 -18.77 7.34
N GLN A 103 -2.26 -20.04 7.16
CA GLN A 103 -2.57 -20.58 5.85
C GLN A 103 -3.75 -19.83 5.21
N HIS A 104 -4.80 -19.55 5.99
CA HIS A 104 -5.94 -18.76 5.53
C HIS A 104 -5.53 -17.35 5.10
N THR A 105 -4.72 -16.65 5.90
CA THR A 105 -4.19 -15.32 5.55
C THR A 105 -3.36 -15.34 4.26
N LEU A 106 -2.53 -16.37 4.08
CA LEU A 106 -1.74 -16.55 2.86
C LEU A 106 -2.63 -16.78 1.63
N ASP A 107 -3.68 -17.59 1.77
CA ASP A 107 -4.62 -17.87 0.68
C ASP A 107 -5.45 -16.64 0.31
N GLN A 108 -5.89 -15.86 1.30
CA GLN A 108 -6.57 -14.57 1.08
C GLN A 108 -5.66 -13.59 0.34
N LEU A 109 -4.41 -13.41 0.78
CA LEU A 109 -3.48 -12.52 0.11
C LEU A 109 -3.18 -13.00 -1.32
N GLN A 110 -3.03 -14.31 -1.53
CA GLN A 110 -2.80 -14.88 -2.85
C GLN A 110 -3.98 -14.59 -3.79
N ALA A 111 -5.22 -14.76 -3.31
CA ALA A 111 -6.42 -14.46 -4.09
C ALA A 111 -6.48 -12.98 -4.49
N ILE A 112 -6.21 -12.05 -3.55
CA ILE A 112 -6.17 -10.62 -3.85
C ILE A 112 -5.08 -10.29 -4.87
N ILE A 113 -3.89 -10.88 -4.72
CA ILE A 113 -2.78 -10.69 -5.67
C ILE A 113 -3.21 -11.14 -7.07
N ASP A 114 -3.80 -12.32 -7.21
CA ASP A 114 -4.17 -12.85 -8.53
C ASP A 114 -5.34 -12.08 -9.16
N GLU A 115 -6.31 -11.62 -8.37
CA GLU A 115 -7.39 -10.75 -8.84
C GLU A 115 -6.85 -9.41 -9.34
N MET A 116 -5.97 -8.78 -8.54
CA MET A 116 -5.35 -7.51 -8.90
C MET A 116 -4.41 -7.64 -10.10
N ASP A 117 -3.70 -8.76 -10.25
CA ASP A 117 -2.83 -9.03 -11.40
C ASP A 117 -3.67 -9.10 -12.70
N GLY A 118 -4.79 -9.83 -12.64
CA GLY A 118 -5.71 -10.02 -13.77
C GLY A 118 -6.54 -8.78 -14.15
N TRP A 119 -6.81 -7.89 -13.20
CA TRP A 119 -7.53 -6.64 -13.48
C TRP A 119 -6.62 -5.62 -14.14
N GLN A 120 -6.97 -5.14 -15.34
CA GLN A 120 -6.25 -4.06 -16.03
C GLN A 120 -7.12 -2.80 -16.05
N PRO A 121 -6.71 -1.69 -15.40
CA PRO A 121 -7.47 -0.45 -15.44
C PRO A 121 -7.54 0.10 -16.86
N THR A 122 -8.68 0.69 -17.18
CA THR A 122 -9.04 1.31 -18.45
C THR A 122 -9.43 2.77 -18.28
N GLN A 123 -9.85 3.16 -17.08
CA GLN A 123 -10.18 4.53 -16.70
C GLN A 123 -9.39 4.95 -15.45
N ALA A 124 -9.23 6.26 -15.26
CA ALA A 124 -8.40 6.83 -14.18
C ALA A 124 -9.11 6.77 -12.80
N ASP A 125 -10.43 6.86 -12.79
CA ASP A 125 -11.29 6.73 -11.61
C ASP A 125 -11.27 5.32 -10.99
N GLU A 126 -10.85 4.30 -11.75
CA GLU A 126 -10.59 2.96 -11.20
C GLU A 126 -9.41 2.92 -10.20
N SER A 127 -8.76 4.05 -9.92
CA SER A 127 -7.80 4.20 -8.81
C SER A 127 -8.42 3.85 -7.45
N GLU A 128 -9.71 4.16 -7.23
CA GLU A 128 -10.42 3.80 -6.00
C GLU A 128 -10.48 2.27 -5.78
N ARG A 129 -10.53 1.50 -6.89
CA ARG A 129 -10.48 0.04 -6.84
C ARG A 129 -9.13 -0.45 -6.35
N LEU A 130 -8.02 0.16 -6.79
CA LEU A 130 -6.69 -0.14 -6.28
C LEU A 130 -6.61 0.14 -4.77
N ASP A 131 -7.15 1.28 -4.33
CA ASP A 131 -7.16 1.63 -2.91
C ASP A 131 -7.99 0.66 -2.08
N THR A 132 -9.09 0.15 -2.63
CA THR A 132 -9.91 -0.89 -2.00
C THR A 132 -9.12 -2.20 -1.80
N TYR A 133 -8.32 -2.63 -2.80
CA TYR A 133 -7.44 -3.79 -2.63
C TYR A 133 -6.38 -3.54 -1.53
N LEU A 134 -5.75 -2.37 -1.53
CA LEU A 134 -4.73 -2.02 -0.54
C LEU A 134 -5.30 -1.94 0.88
N ALA A 135 -6.51 -1.38 1.03
CA ALA A 135 -7.23 -1.35 2.29
C ALA A 135 -7.51 -2.78 2.78
N SER A 136 -7.99 -3.66 1.91
CA SER A 136 -8.25 -5.07 2.23
C SER A 136 -6.98 -5.80 2.67
N ILE A 137 -5.84 -5.57 2.00
CA ILE A 137 -4.54 -6.15 2.37
C ILE A 137 -4.06 -5.63 3.73
N SER A 138 -4.27 -4.35 4.04
CA SER A 138 -3.82 -3.78 5.31
C SER A 138 -4.60 -4.31 6.53
N GLN A 139 -5.80 -4.86 6.31
CA GLN A 139 -6.60 -5.52 7.35
C GLN A 139 -6.17 -6.96 7.64
N LEU A 140 -5.33 -7.57 6.80
CA LEU A 140 -4.83 -8.93 7.01
C LEU A 140 -3.82 -9.00 8.16
N GLU A 141 -3.77 -10.15 8.83
CA GLU A 141 -2.75 -10.39 9.85
C GLU A 141 -1.33 -10.29 9.26
N PRO A 142 -0.36 -9.73 10.01
CA PRO A 142 1.00 -9.57 9.51
C PRO A 142 1.65 -10.92 9.25
N LEU A 143 2.20 -11.07 8.05
CA LEU A 143 2.86 -12.31 7.63
C LEU A 143 4.21 -12.53 8.33
N PRO A 144 4.57 -13.79 8.63
CA PRO A 144 5.90 -14.11 9.14
C PRO A 144 6.96 -13.84 8.07
N ARG A 145 8.15 -13.42 8.53
CA ARG A 145 9.33 -13.21 7.68
C ARG A 145 9.92 -14.55 7.26
N ASN A 146 9.39 -15.10 6.17
CA ASN A 146 9.91 -16.27 5.50
C ASN A 146 9.99 -16.02 3.98
N ARG A 147 10.72 -16.87 3.26
CA ARG A 147 10.96 -16.71 1.81
C ARG A 147 9.67 -16.63 0.98
N ARG A 148 8.62 -17.36 1.37
CA ARG A 148 7.32 -17.36 0.67
C ARG A 148 6.63 -16.01 0.84
N SER A 149 6.47 -15.54 2.07
CA SER A 149 5.84 -14.25 2.40
C SER A 149 6.58 -13.09 1.74
N GLU A 150 7.92 -13.09 1.78
CA GLU A 150 8.72 -12.06 1.12
C GLU A 150 8.55 -12.07 -0.41
N GLY A 151 8.47 -13.25 -1.01
CA GLY A 151 8.19 -13.39 -2.44
C GLY A 151 6.83 -12.81 -2.83
N MET A 152 5.79 -13.09 -2.05
CA MET A 152 4.45 -12.53 -2.24
C MET A 152 4.45 -11.01 -2.09
N GLN A 153 5.12 -10.48 -1.07
CA GLN A 153 5.26 -9.02 -0.87
C GLN A 153 5.98 -8.35 -2.05
N ARG A 154 7.05 -8.94 -2.57
CA ARG A 154 7.74 -8.40 -3.77
C ARG A 154 6.83 -8.42 -5.00
N ARG A 155 6.09 -9.51 -5.23
CA ARG A 155 5.12 -9.62 -6.34
C ARG A 155 4.04 -8.56 -6.19
N LEU A 156 3.45 -8.43 -5.00
CA LEU A 156 2.45 -7.42 -4.68
C LEU A 156 2.96 -6.02 -4.99
N SER A 157 4.12 -5.63 -4.46
CA SER A 157 4.70 -4.30 -4.72
C SER A 157 4.95 -4.05 -6.20
N GLY A 158 5.38 -5.07 -6.95
CA GLY A 158 5.54 -4.99 -8.40
C GLY A 158 4.22 -4.71 -9.13
N ILE A 159 3.16 -5.46 -8.79
CA ILE A 159 1.83 -5.27 -9.37
C ILE A 159 1.28 -3.89 -9.02
N VAL A 160 1.29 -3.50 -7.74
CA VAL A 160 0.80 -2.18 -7.29
C VAL A 160 1.52 -1.06 -8.03
N ARG A 161 2.85 -1.14 -8.17
CA ARG A 161 3.63 -0.16 -8.94
C ARG A 161 3.17 -0.09 -10.39
N ALA A 162 3.00 -1.23 -11.06
CA ALA A 162 2.54 -1.29 -12.44
C ALA A 162 1.13 -0.71 -12.60
N LYS A 163 0.20 -1.01 -11.67
CA LYS A 163 -1.16 -0.46 -11.70
C LYS A 163 -1.17 1.06 -11.47
N ARG A 164 -0.40 1.57 -10.51
CA ARG A 164 -0.25 3.02 -10.27
C ARG A 164 0.30 3.74 -11.50
N GLU A 165 1.34 3.18 -12.13
CA GLU A 165 1.89 3.76 -13.35
C GLU A 165 0.85 3.80 -14.48
N ARG A 166 0.07 2.72 -14.65
CA ARG A 166 -0.99 2.66 -15.65
C ARG A 166 -2.11 3.67 -15.38
N LEU A 167 -2.60 3.75 -14.15
CA LEU A 167 -3.63 4.71 -13.72
C LEU A 167 -3.16 6.16 -13.94
N SER A 168 -1.94 6.49 -13.54
CA SER A 168 -1.37 7.83 -13.77
C SER A 168 -1.28 8.18 -15.27
N ARG A 169 -0.99 7.20 -16.14
CA ARG A 169 -1.03 7.42 -17.59
C ARG A 169 -2.45 7.63 -18.11
N LEU A 170 -3.42 6.87 -17.62
CA LEU A 170 -4.83 7.01 -18.00
C LEU A 170 -5.39 8.38 -17.58
N GLU A 171 -4.97 8.89 -16.43
CA GLU A 171 -5.31 10.24 -15.96
C GLU A 171 -4.82 11.32 -16.93
N ILE A 172 -3.55 11.25 -17.34
CA ILE A 172 -2.98 12.14 -18.37
C ILE A 172 -3.77 12.04 -19.68
N VAL A 173 -4.10 10.83 -20.13
CA VAL A 173 -4.90 10.62 -21.34
C VAL A 173 -6.29 11.28 -21.20
N GLY A 174 -6.93 11.12 -20.05
CA GLY A 174 -8.22 11.75 -19.74
C GLY A 174 -8.17 13.28 -19.77
N GLN A 175 -7.15 13.88 -19.15
CA GLN A 175 -6.93 15.34 -19.19
C GLN A 175 -6.71 15.86 -20.60
N VAL A 176 -5.90 15.16 -21.40
CA VAL A 176 -5.72 15.54 -22.81
C VAL A 176 -7.04 15.42 -23.58
N GLN A 177 -7.85 14.38 -23.35
CA GLN A 177 -9.18 14.26 -23.98
C GLN A 177 -10.12 15.40 -23.56
N GLN A 178 -10.12 15.76 -22.29
CA GLN A 178 -10.88 16.91 -21.78
C GLN A 178 -10.43 18.21 -22.46
N TRP A 179 -9.12 18.43 -22.60
CA TRP A 179 -8.60 19.59 -23.34
C TRP A 179 -9.09 19.63 -24.79
N HIS A 180 -9.08 18.48 -25.48
CA HIS A 180 -9.61 18.42 -26.86
C HIS A 180 -11.09 18.81 -26.92
N ALA A 181 -11.89 18.45 -25.91
CA ALA A 181 -13.29 18.85 -25.81
C ALA A 181 -13.45 20.37 -25.53
N LEU A 182 -12.42 21.04 -25.00
CA LEU A 182 -12.38 22.49 -24.80
C LEU A 182 -11.86 23.28 -26.01
N LEU A 183 -11.34 22.62 -27.05
CA LEU A 183 -10.85 23.31 -28.25
C LEU A 183 -11.87 24.25 -28.91
N PRO A 184 -13.19 23.96 -28.97
CA PRO A 184 -14.18 24.93 -29.47
C PRO A 184 -14.15 26.25 -28.70
N LEU A 185 -14.08 26.18 -27.36
CA LEU A 185 -13.97 27.36 -26.50
C LEU A 185 -12.64 28.11 -26.72
N VAL A 186 -11.53 27.38 -26.84
CA VAL A 186 -10.21 27.97 -27.15
C VAL A 186 -10.26 28.72 -28.49
N ASN A 187 -10.87 28.13 -29.51
CA ASN A 187 -11.00 28.74 -30.84
C ASN A 187 -11.90 29.99 -30.81
N ALA A 188 -13.01 29.95 -30.06
CA ALA A 188 -13.87 31.11 -29.87
C ALA A 188 -13.13 32.26 -29.18
N HIS A 189 -12.31 31.96 -28.18
CA HIS A 189 -11.42 32.94 -27.56
C HIS A 189 -10.39 33.52 -28.52
N LEU A 190 -9.72 32.69 -29.31
CA LEU A 190 -8.73 33.15 -30.31
C LEU A 190 -9.38 34.08 -31.34
N HIS A 191 -10.60 33.77 -31.77
CA HIS A 191 -11.36 34.63 -32.67
C HIS A 191 -11.72 35.97 -32.02
N ALA A 192 -12.27 35.96 -30.81
CA ALA A 192 -12.62 37.17 -30.08
C ALA A 192 -11.39 38.04 -29.73
N ASP A 193 -10.26 37.41 -29.39
CA ASP A 193 -8.98 38.09 -29.18
C ASP A 193 -8.53 38.80 -30.45
N GLN A 194 -8.59 38.13 -31.61
CA GLN A 194 -8.20 38.72 -32.89
C GLN A 194 -9.10 39.90 -33.29
N GLN A 195 -10.42 39.79 -33.07
CA GLN A 195 -11.36 40.90 -33.31
C GLN A 195 -11.03 42.12 -32.45
N ALA A 196 -10.76 41.89 -31.16
CA ALA A 196 -10.35 42.96 -30.27
C ALA A 196 -9.04 43.62 -30.75
N LEU A 197 -8.04 42.82 -31.11
CA LEU A 197 -6.73 43.29 -31.61
C LEU A 197 -6.85 44.08 -32.92
N ASN A 198 -7.82 43.75 -33.78
CA ASN A 198 -8.11 44.48 -35.01
C ASN A 198 -8.88 45.80 -34.76
N GLY A 199 -9.34 46.06 -33.54
CA GLY A 199 -10.17 47.22 -33.22
C GLY A 199 -11.66 47.04 -33.54
N GLU A 200 -12.12 45.81 -33.79
CA GLU A 200 -13.52 45.49 -34.10
C GLU A 200 -14.42 45.44 -32.85
N GLY A 201 -13.83 45.63 -31.66
CA GLY A 201 -14.50 45.66 -30.37
C GLY A 201 -14.20 44.42 -29.51
N ALA A 202 -13.91 44.63 -28.22
CA ALA A 202 -13.67 43.54 -27.29
C ALA A 202 -15.00 42.98 -26.75
N GLN A 203 -15.27 41.71 -27.06
CA GLN A 203 -16.46 41.00 -26.59
C GLN A 203 -16.06 39.83 -25.69
N ALA A 204 -16.87 39.55 -24.67
CA ALA A 204 -16.72 38.35 -23.85
C ALA A 204 -17.21 37.12 -24.63
N VAL A 205 -16.52 35.99 -24.44
CA VAL A 205 -16.95 34.68 -24.97
C VAL A 205 -17.79 34.01 -23.90
N GLU A 206 -18.91 33.42 -24.26
CA GLU A 206 -19.77 32.66 -23.35
C GLU A 206 -19.44 31.17 -23.45
N ALA A 207 -18.97 30.53 -22.37
CA ALA A 207 -18.60 29.12 -22.43
C ALA A 207 -19.77 28.20 -22.83
N THR A 208 -20.99 28.50 -22.35
CA THR A 208 -22.19 27.70 -22.60
C THR A 208 -22.67 27.70 -24.05
N SER A 209 -22.24 28.67 -24.88
CA SER A 209 -22.55 28.67 -26.31
C SER A 209 -21.59 27.78 -27.12
N GLU A 210 -20.36 27.61 -26.64
CA GLU A 210 -19.28 26.98 -27.40
C GLU A 210 -19.06 25.50 -27.04
N ILE A 211 -19.33 25.12 -25.79
CA ILE A 211 -19.10 23.76 -25.29
C ILE A 211 -20.31 23.22 -24.53
N SER A 212 -20.53 21.90 -24.64
CA SER A 212 -21.59 21.20 -23.91
C SER A 212 -21.11 20.52 -22.63
N ILE A 213 -19.81 20.57 -22.35
CA ILE A 213 -19.20 20.01 -21.13
C ILE A 213 -19.11 21.07 -20.04
N GLU A 214 -19.23 20.64 -18.78
CA GLU A 214 -19.02 21.52 -17.63
C GLU A 214 -17.53 21.82 -17.45
N LEU A 215 -17.20 23.09 -17.25
CA LEU A 215 -15.85 23.51 -16.89
C LEU A 215 -15.60 23.16 -15.41
N THR A 216 -14.40 22.65 -15.12
CA THR A 216 -13.93 22.63 -13.74
C THR A 216 -13.76 24.07 -13.24
N GLU A 217 -13.69 24.24 -11.92
CA GLU A 217 -13.49 25.54 -11.30
C GLU A 217 -12.26 26.28 -11.88
N ALA A 218 -11.11 25.59 -11.98
CA ALA A 218 -9.88 26.15 -12.53
C ALA A 218 -10.01 26.59 -14.01
N PHE A 219 -10.65 25.78 -14.87
CA PHE A 219 -10.85 26.17 -16.27
C PHE A 219 -11.87 27.31 -16.41
N ASN A 220 -12.88 27.38 -15.53
CA ASN A 220 -13.83 28.49 -15.51
C ASN A 220 -13.16 29.80 -15.07
N GLU A 221 -12.28 29.75 -14.06
CA GLU A 221 -11.47 30.90 -13.66
C GLU A 221 -10.56 31.37 -14.80
N ALA A 222 -9.85 30.46 -15.47
CA ALA A 222 -9.02 30.77 -16.63
C ALA A 222 -9.81 31.39 -17.79
N HIS A 223 -11.00 30.85 -18.08
CA HIS A 223 -11.93 31.39 -19.07
C HIS A 223 -12.33 32.85 -18.74
N GLN A 224 -12.72 33.10 -17.50
CA GLN A 224 -13.09 34.43 -17.03
C GLN A 224 -11.89 35.39 -17.04
N GLN A 225 -10.71 34.92 -16.63
CA GLN A 225 -9.47 35.68 -16.66
C GLN A 225 -9.14 36.16 -18.07
N ARG A 226 -9.25 35.29 -19.08
CA ARG A 226 -8.99 35.67 -20.48
C ARG A 226 -10.01 36.67 -21.01
N ASN A 227 -11.30 36.48 -20.68
CA ASN A 227 -12.33 37.47 -21.02
C ASN A 227 -12.04 38.83 -20.38
N HIS A 228 -11.69 38.85 -19.09
CA HIS A 228 -11.32 40.08 -18.40
C HIS A 228 -10.08 40.74 -19.01
N ALA A 229 -9.04 39.97 -19.32
CA ALA A 229 -7.84 40.46 -19.98
C ALA A 229 -8.16 41.12 -21.33
N ARG A 230 -9.01 40.49 -22.17
CA ARG A 230 -9.44 41.05 -23.45
C ARG A 230 -10.18 42.39 -23.29
N LEU A 231 -11.04 42.51 -22.27
CA LEU A 231 -11.86 43.71 -22.04
C LEU A 231 -11.08 44.86 -21.39
N SER A 232 -10.06 44.55 -20.59
CA SER A 232 -9.31 45.52 -19.80
C SER A 232 -7.98 45.95 -20.42
N THR A 233 -7.43 45.16 -21.34
CA THR A 233 -6.13 45.46 -21.96
C THR A 233 -6.26 46.60 -22.98
N PRO A 234 -5.47 47.68 -22.87
CA PRO A 234 -5.43 48.72 -23.88
C PRO A 234 -4.90 48.17 -25.21
N LEU A 235 -5.59 48.45 -26.31
CA LEU A 235 -5.22 47.99 -27.65
C LEU A 235 -4.87 49.17 -28.57
N PRO A 236 -3.90 49.02 -29.50
CA PRO A 236 -3.13 47.81 -29.80
C PRO A 236 -2.09 47.47 -28.72
N LEU A 237 -1.71 46.18 -28.62
CA LEU A 237 -0.71 45.72 -27.65
C LEU A 237 0.63 46.42 -27.85
N SER A 238 1.25 46.83 -26.74
CA SER A 238 2.63 47.34 -26.75
C SER A 238 3.63 46.23 -27.10
N SER A 239 4.84 46.61 -27.54
CA SER A 239 5.92 45.66 -27.81
C SER A 239 6.31 44.83 -26.57
N GLU A 240 6.23 45.44 -25.37
CA GLU A 240 6.48 44.73 -24.11
C GLU A 240 5.40 43.68 -23.82
N GLN A 241 4.12 44.01 -24.04
CA GLN A 241 3.02 43.08 -23.85
C GLN A 241 3.11 41.91 -24.85
N GLN A 242 3.45 42.18 -26.10
CA GLN A 242 3.65 41.14 -27.11
C GLN A 242 4.82 40.20 -26.75
N SER A 243 5.95 40.75 -26.31
CA SER A 243 7.11 39.95 -25.90
C SER A 243 6.83 39.11 -24.65
N ALA A 244 6.13 39.65 -23.66
CA ALA A 244 5.76 38.91 -22.45
C ALA A 244 4.81 37.74 -22.77
N LEU A 245 3.88 37.95 -23.70
CA LEU A 245 2.94 36.93 -24.17
C LEU A 245 3.66 35.81 -24.93
N GLU A 246 4.62 36.17 -25.81
CA GLU A 246 5.47 35.21 -26.52
C GLU A 246 6.29 34.36 -25.54
N GLU A 247 6.90 35.00 -24.52
CA GLU A 247 7.68 34.32 -23.49
C GLU A 247 6.80 33.37 -22.66
N GLN A 248 5.59 33.79 -22.25
CA GLN A 248 4.65 32.94 -21.51
C GLN A 248 4.21 31.73 -22.34
N LEU A 249 3.87 31.92 -23.63
CA LEU A 249 3.50 30.80 -24.50
C LEU A 249 4.68 29.84 -24.70
N ALA A 250 5.88 30.37 -24.94
CA ALA A 250 7.09 29.57 -25.06
C ALA A 250 7.37 28.77 -23.78
N ARG A 251 7.20 29.38 -22.60
CA ARG A 251 7.34 28.72 -21.30
C ARG A 251 6.36 27.57 -21.14
N LEU A 252 5.07 27.75 -21.46
CA LEU A 252 4.06 26.69 -21.40
C LEU A 252 4.39 25.54 -22.34
N ARG A 253 4.82 25.84 -23.57
CA ARG A 253 5.30 24.83 -24.52
C ARG A 253 6.48 24.02 -23.98
N VAL A 254 7.49 24.70 -23.42
CA VAL A 254 8.65 24.02 -22.84
C VAL A 254 8.24 23.14 -21.66
N HIS A 255 7.32 23.62 -20.83
CA HIS A 255 6.77 22.86 -19.72
C HIS A 255 6.10 21.56 -20.21
N LEU A 256 5.27 21.67 -21.24
CA LEU A 256 4.62 20.53 -21.89
C LEU A 256 5.65 19.56 -22.53
N SER A 257 6.71 20.09 -23.15
CA SER A 257 7.81 19.28 -23.70
C SER A 257 8.54 18.47 -22.62
N LEU A 258 8.73 19.05 -21.44
CA LEU A 258 9.36 18.35 -20.31
C LEU A 258 8.47 17.23 -19.78
N LEU A 259 7.16 17.46 -19.70
CA LEU A 259 6.18 16.42 -19.34
C LEU A 259 6.18 15.26 -20.34
N ALA A 260 6.25 15.57 -21.64
CA ALA A 260 6.26 14.60 -22.73
C ALA A 260 7.60 13.85 -22.90
N LEU A 261 8.61 14.11 -22.04
CA LEU A 261 9.98 13.60 -22.17
C LEU A 261 10.61 13.88 -23.55
N GLY A 262 10.20 14.98 -24.19
CA GLY A 262 10.66 15.41 -25.51
C GLY A 262 11.95 16.23 -25.44
N SER A 263 12.72 16.21 -26.53
CA SER A 263 13.81 17.17 -26.73
C SER A 263 13.23 18.56 -26.95
N VAL A 264 13.69 19.53 -26.16
CA VAL A 264 13.36 20.94 -26.32
C VAL A 264 14.18 21.51 -27.50
N LYS A 265 13.60 22.43 -28.28
CA LYS A 265 14.32 23.10 -29.37
C LYS A 265 15.51 23.87 -28.81
N GLN A 266 16.58 24.03 -29.58
CA GLN A 266 17.81 24.71 -29.12
C GLN A 266 17.56 26.15 -28.65
N ARG A 267 16.55 26.84 -29.21
CA ARG A 267 16.12 28.20 -28.81
C ARG A 267 15.49 28.26 -27.41
N ASP A 268 15.02 27.13 -26.89
CA ASP A 268 14.23 27.01 -25.67
C ASP A 268 15.00 26.34 -24.52
N GLU A 269 16.26 25.94 -24.76
CA GLU A 269 17.14 25.32 -23.75
C GLU A 269 17.37 26.21 -22.50
N PRO A 270 17.50 27.55 -22.61
CA PRO A 270 17.58 28.41 -21.43
C PRO A 270 16.31 28.36 -20.56
N LEU A 271 15.13 28.35 -21.18
CA LEU A 271 13.84 28.24 -20.48
C LEU A 271 13.68 26.88 -19.81
N ARG A 272 14.16 25.81 -20.45
CA ARG A 272 14.20 24.47 -19.87
C ARG A 272 14.98 24.44 -18.56
N LEU A 273 16.18 25.03 -18.54
CA LEU A 273 17.02 25.08 -17.34
C LEU A 273 16.36 25.90 -16.24
N ALA A 274 15.75 27.03 -16.58
CA ALA A 274 15.01 27.86 -15.62
C ALA A 274 13.87 27.08 -14.95
N ILE A 275 13.03 26.39 -15.73
CA ILE A 275 11.92 25.57 -15.21
C ILE A 275 12.44 24.41 -14.35
N GLN A 276 13.56 23.78 -14.72
CA GLN A 276 14.16 22.71 -13.91
C GLN A 276 14.66 23.23 -12.56
N VAL A 277 15.27 24.42 -12.51
CA VAL A 277 15.71 25.05 -11.27
C VAL A 277 14.54 25.44 -10.38
N GLU A 278 13.49 26.01 -10.96
CA GLU A 278 12.26 26.30 -10.22
C GLU A 278 11.64 25.04 -9.63
N ARG A 279 11.53 23.96 -10.42
CA ARG A 279 11.05 22.66 -9.93
C ARG A 279 11.90 22.11 -8.78
N LEU A 280 13.22 22.27 -8.82
CA LEU A 280 14.11 21.86 -7.73
C LEU A 280 13.87 22.69 -6.45
N ASN A 281 13.65 23.99 -6.59
CA ASN A 281 13.38 24.88 -5.47
C ASN A 281 11.97 24.66 -4.88
N SER A 282 10.96 24.42 -5.73
CA SER A 282 9.58 24.13 -5.34
C SER A 282 9.41 22.69 -4.82
N GLY A 283 10.20 21.74 -5.33
CA GLY A 283 10.16 20.31 -4.98
C GLY A 283 10.61 19.98 -3.57
N ILE A 284 11.12 20.95 -2.80
CA ILE A 284 11.39 20.80 -1.36
C ILE A 284 10.07 20.71 -0.56
N HIS A 285 8.94 21.14 -1.12
CA HIS A 285 7.70 21.31 -0.36
C HIS A 285 6.50 20.46 -0.79
N THR A 286 6.43 19.88 -2.00
CA THR A 286 5.33 18.96 -2.39
C THR A 286 5.71 18.10 -3.61
N GLU A 287 5.51 16.77 -3.55
CA GLU A 287 5.56 15.89 -4.73
C GLU A 287 4.28 16.10 -5.56
N ARG A 288 4.37 16.86 -6.66
CA ARG A 288 3.25 17.08 -7.59
C ARG A 288 3.16 15.95 -8.61
N SER A 289 1.94 15.53 -8.94
CA SER A 289 1.73 14.52 -9.99
C SER A 289 1.97 15.13 -11.38
N LYS A 290 2.33 14.29 -12.36
CA LYS A 290 2.45 14.73 -13.76
C LYS A 290 1.11 15.19 -14.34
N ALA A 291 0.01 14.64 -13.86
CA ALA A 291 -1.33 15.04 -14.26
C ALA A 291 -1.65 16.43 -13.70
N ASP A 292 -1.25 16.73 -12.47
CA ASP A 292 -1.45 18.05 -11.86
C ASP A 292 -0.65 19.11 -12.64
N GLU A 293 0.61 18.82 -12.96
CA GLU A 293 1.46 19.70 -13.78
C GLU A 293 0.88 19.93 -15.18
N LEU A 294 0.25 18.91 -15.78
CA LEU A 294 -0.41 19.03 -17.08
C LEU A 294 -1.66 19.92 -16.99
N ASP A 295 -2.50 19.70 -15.97
CA ASP A 295 -3.69 20.52 -15.73
C ASP A 295 -3.33 22.00 -15.57
N GLU A 296 -2.33 22.31 -14.74
CA GLU A 296 -1.82 23.68 -14.56
C GLU A 296 -1.39 24.32 -15.89
N VAL A 297 -0.70 23.57 -16.76
CA VAL A 297 -0.27 24.06 -18.07
C VAL A 297 -1.46 24.34 -18.98
N LEU A 298 -2.46 23.45 -19.00
CA LEU A 298 -3.64 23.58 -19.86
C LEU A 298 -4.55 24.73 -19.40
N VAL A 299 -4.74 24.89 -18.08
CA VAL A 299 -5.46 26.01 -17.47
C VAL A 299 -4.77 27.33 -17.81
N ALA A 300 -3.45 27.41 -17.65
CA ALA A 300 -2.68 28.60 -18.02
C ALA A 300 -2.73 28.90 -19.53
N LEU A 301 -2.73 27.87 -20.38
CA LEU A 301 -2.88 28.00 -21.82
C LEU A 301 -4.25 28.57 -22.21
N LEU A 302 -5.33 28.16 -21.53
CA LEU A 302 -6.66 28.73 -21.73
C LEU A 302 -6.71 30.19 -21.30
N ALA A 303 -6.11 30.54 -20.16
CA ALA A 303 -6.11 31.89 -19.59
C ALA A 303 -5.32 32.92 -20.43
N LEU A 304 -4.37 32.45 -21.24
CA LEU A 304 -3.45 33.31 -21.99
C LEU A 304 -4.17 34.09 -23.11
N GLY A 305 -4.18 35.42 -23.01
CA GLY A 305 -4.71 36.31 -24.04
C GLY A 305 -4.76 37.78 -23.60
N PRO A 306 -5.12 38.72 -24.49
CA PRO A 306 -5.58 38.51 -25.86
C PRO A 306 -4.46 38.04 -26.79
N MET A 307 -4.68 36.91 -27.47
CA MET A 307 -3.66 36.22 -28.28
C MET A 307 -3.70 36.63 -29.77
N PRO A 308 -2.60 37.16 -30.33
CA PRO A 308 -2.46 37.35 -31.77
C PRO A 308 -2.48 36.02 -32.54
N HIS A 309 -3.25 35.97 -33.63
CA HIS A 309 -3.43 34.74 -34.40
C HIS A 309 -2.12 34.19 -35.00
N ASN A 310 -1.23 35.07 -35.46
CA ASN A 310 0.08 34.70 -36.01
C ASN A 310 0.97 34.01 -34.98
N LEU A 311 0.94 34.46 -33.72
CA LEU A 311 1.74 33.91 -32.64
C LEU A 311 1.23 32.52 -32.25
N TRP A 312 -0.09 32.35 -32.17
CA TRP A 312 -0.71 31.04 -31.93
C TRP A 312 -0.39 30.01 -33.04
N LEU A 313 -0.54 30.39 -34.31
CA LEU A 313 -0.31 29.49 -35.45
C LEU A 313 1.12 28.94 -35.52
N GLN A 314 2.11 29.69 -35.02
CA GLN A 314 3.50 29.24 -34.98
C GLN A 314 3.71 28.08 -33.99
N GLU A 315 2.84 27.96 -32.99
CA GLU A 315 3.04 27.10 -31.83
C GLU A 315 2.02 25.96 -31.71
N VAL A 316 0.81 26.14 -32.23
CA VAL A 316 -0.30 25.17 -32.11
C VAL A 316 0.08 23.76 -32.57
N ASN A 317 0.78 23.64 -33.71
CA ASN A 317 1.21 22.35 -34.24
C ASN A 317 2.18 21.62 -33.28
N GLU A 318 3.04 22.34 -32.58
CA GLU A 318 3.98 21.74 -31.63
C GLU A 318 3.25 21.33 -30.34
N LEU A 319 2.36 22.18 -29.83
CA LEU A 319 1.50 21.88 -28.68
C LEU A 319 0.64 20.62 -28.93
N ASP A 320 -0.03 20.53 -30.07
CA ASP A 320 -0.86 19.38 -30.44
C ASP A 320 -0.04 18.09 -30.55
N ASN A 321 1.17 18.18 -31.11
CA ASN A 321 2.09 17.05 -31.19
C ASN A 321 2.56 16.58 -29.80
N LEU A 322 2.81 17.51 -28.87
CA LEU A 322 3.21 17.19 -27.50
C LEU A 322 2.05 16.56 -26.71
N LEU A 323 0.84 17.11 -26.81
CA LEU A 323 -0.36 16.55 -26.19
C LEU A 323 -0.69 15.16 -26.75
N SER A 324 -0.57 14.98 -28.07
CA SER A 324 -0.77 13.68 -28.72
C SER A 324 0.25 12.61 -28.26
N ARG A 325 1.49 13.01 -27.93
CA ARG A 325 2.49 12.11 -27.36
C ARG A 325 2.16 11.71 -25.93
N LEU A 326 1.69 12.67 -25.12
CA LEU A 326 1.24 12.44 -23.75
C LEU A 326 0.01 11.52 -23.70
N ALA A 327 -0.90 11.66 -24.66
CA ALA A 327 -2.12 10.86 -24.75
C ALA A 327 -1.94 9.47 -25.39
N ARG A 328 -0.71 9.01 -25.65
CA ARG A 328 -0.51 7.65 -26.17
C ARG A 328 -0.94 6.63 -25.12
N PRO A 329 -1.90 5.73 -25.44
CA PRO A 329 -2.41 4.79 -24.46
C PRO A 329 -1.29 3.87 -23.97
N PRO A 330 -1.30 3.49 -22.68
CA PRO A 330 -0.34 2.53 -22.16
C PRO A 330 -0.46 1.22 -22.94
N GLN A 331 0.67 0.66 -23.39
CA GLN A 331 0.67 -0.68 -23.98
C GLN A 331 0.06 -1.69 -22.99
N PRO A 332 -0.68 -2.69 -23.49
CA PRO A 332 -1.40 -3.66 -22.67
C PRO A 332 -0.49 -4.43 -21.70
#